data_AF-A0A1Z8WG84-F1
#
_entry.id   AF-A0A1Z8WG84-F1
#
_cell.length_a   1.000
_cell.length_b   1.000
_cell.length_c   1.000
_cell.angle_alpha   90.00
_cell.angle_beta   90.00
_cell.angle_gamma   90.00
#
_symmetry.space_group_name_H-M   'P 1'
#
loop_
_entity.id
_entity.type
_entity.pdbx_description
1 polymer ?
#
loop_
_entity_poly.entity_id
_entity_poly.type
_entity_poly.pdbx_seq_one_letter_code
_entity_poly.pdbx_strand_id
1 'polypeptide(L)'
;MGYGLFTDALPSTGGTDYAFSDHMEPLKKHRDHFTLYSKMKFGGNHENDHKCFVGNTTTNPDSLDQLVADHVGHLTRVRNVATFISHAHHHIVSSWRNRLPVSPIQSTRVLFETLFAKTDRKTEERLLANKKSVLDGSLEEAKSLMARVSGRDKQRLEEYFAALRESEKELNKSIEWLNRSRQDVEFPVAPSFENEFLATDVDKQRFLTNPRQIQRGIAFDMIYKAFKFDVTRVVNFYMTGLDNDHHLTTHNVPKSEEARTSLTKYDSSSFSLMANFYEKLS
;
A
#
# COMPACT_ATOMS: atom_id res chain seq x y z
N MET A 1 -15.44 -7.20 12.46
CA MET A 1 -15.71 -6.93 11.03
C MET A 1 -16.18 -5.51 10.88
N GLY A 2 -15.32 -4.62 10.40
CA GLY A 2 -15.70 -3.31 9.92
C GLY A 2 -14.57 -2.88 8.99
N TYR A 3 -14.90 -2.45 7.77
CA TYR A 3 -13.99 -2.33 6.61
C TYR A 3 -13.72 -3.61 5.80
N GLY A 4 -14.64 -4.57 5.78
CA GLY A 4 -14.49 -5.80 5.00
C GLY A 4 -15.35 -5.85 3.73
N LEU A 5 -14.86 -6.59 2.73
CA LEU A 5 -15.66 -7.15 1.64
C LEU A 5 -16.59 -8.24 2.19
N PHE A 6 -17.66 -8.60 1.47
CA PHE A 6 -18.48 -9.75 1.85
C PHE A 6 -17.64 -11.04 1.96
N THR A 7 -17.89 -11.89 2.96
CA THR A 7 -17.19 -13.19 3.06
C THR A 7 -17.80 -14.24 2.12
N ASP A 8 -19.10 -14.15 1.85
CA ASP A 8 -19.80 -14.90 0.81
C ASP A 8 -19.27 -14.58 -0.61
N ALA A 9 -18.46 -13.51 -0.75
CA ALA A 9 -17.84 -13.10 -2.00
C ALA A 9 -16.75 -14.03 -2.51
N LEU A 10 -16.16 -14.81 -1.58
CA LEU A 10 -14.88 -15.46 -1.80
C LEU A 10 -15.05 -16.90 -2.30
N PRO A 11 -14.16 -17.37 -3.20
CA PRO A 11 -14.18 -18.73 -3.72
C PRO A 11 -14.31 -19.80 -2.63
N SER A 12 -15.33 -20.65 -2.76
CA SER A 12 -15.52 -21.83 -1.91
C SER A 12 -14.59 -22.98 -2.32
N THR A 13 -14.27 -23.05 -3.62
CA THR A 13 -13.36 -24.00 -4.27
C THR A 13 -12.01 -23.36 -4.58
N GLY A 14 -10.95 -24.17 -4.60
CA GLY A 14 -9.63 -23.76 -5.09
C GLY A 14 -9.50 -23.91 -6.60
N GLY A 15 -8.33 -23.54 -7.13
CA GLY A 15 -8.03 -23.60 -8.57
C GLY A 15 -8.32 -22.28 -9.30
N THR A 16 -8.02 -22.25 -10.59
CA THR A 16 -8.19 -21.06 -11.45
C THR A 16 -9.65 -20.79 -11.79
N ASP A 17 -10.51 -21.80 -11.75
CA ASP A 17 -11.88 -21.75 -12.30
C ASP A 17 -12.95 -21.41 -11.27
N TYR A 18 -12.58 -20.71 -10.19
CA TYR A 18 -13.54 -20.31 -9.18
C TYR A 18 -14.64 -19.38 -9.75
N ALA A 19 -15.84 -19.49 -9.19
CA ALA A 19 -16.92 -18.54 -9.48
C ALA A 19 -16.63 -17.19 -8.81
N PHE A 20 -16.68 -16.11 -9.60
CA PHE A 20 -16.66 -14.76 -9.06
C PHE A 20 -18.02 -14.38 -8.52
N SER A 21 -18.03 -13.58 -7.46
CA SER A 21 -19.25 -12.93 -6.98
C SER A 21 -19.56 -11.69 -7.79
N ASP A 22 -20.84 -11.31 -7.88
CA ASP A 22 -21.32 -10.25 -8.80
C ASP A 22 -20.56 -8.92 -8.65
N HIS A 23 -20.30 -8.48 -7.43
CA HIS A 23 -19.56 -7.23 -7.18
C HIS A 23 -18.11 -7.27 -7.70
N MET A 24 -17.53 -8.46 -7.90
CA MET A 24 -16.21 -8.65 -8.52
C MET A 24 -16.26 -8.69 -10.05
N GLU A 25 -17.42 -8.45 -10.68
CA GLU A 25 -17.59 -8.40 -12.14
C GLU A 25 -16.46 -7.63 -12.85
N PRO A 26 -16.04 -6.43 -12.40
CA PRO A 26 -14.99 -5.67 -13.09
C PRO A 26 -13.66 -6.43 -13.23
N LEU A 27 -13.39 -7.39 -12.35
CA LEU A 27 -12.15 -8.17 -12.33
C LEU A 27 -12.19 -9.44 -13.16
N LYS A 28 -13.37 -9.91 -13.60
CA LYS A 28 -13.51 -11.20 -14.27
C LYS A 28 -12.57 -11.35 -15.47
N LYS A 29 -12.43 -10.29 -16.27
CA LYS A 29 -11.55 -10.24 -17.45
C LYS A 29 -10.05 -10.27 -17.13
N HIS A 30 -9.66 -10.05 -15.87
CA HIS A 30 -8.27 -10.01 -15.42
C HIS A 30 -7.92 -11.19 -14.51
N ARG A 31 -8.71 -12.27 -14.51
CA ARG A 31 -8.52 -13.46 -13.67
C ARG A 31 -7.07 -13.98 -13.66
N ASP A 32 -6.39 -13.92 -14.81
CA ASP A 32 -5.04 -14.46 -14.96
C ASP A 32 -3.93 -13.52 -14.45
N HIS A 33 -4.29 -12.33 -13.95
CA HIS A 33 -3.35 -11.32 -13.46
C HIS A 33 -3.31 -11.19 -11.93
N PHE A 34 -4.13 -11.96 -11.20
CA PHE A 34 -4.12 -11.95 -9.73
C PHE A 34 -4.49 -13.30 -9.13
N THR A 35 -4.16 -13.46 -7.85
CA THR A 35 -4.56 -14.63 -7.06
C THR A 35 -5.46 -14.17 -5.93
N LEU A 36 -6.65 -14.78 -5.85
CA LEU A 36 -7.61 -14.51 -4.78
C LEU A 36 -7.40 -15.50 -3.63
N TYR A 37 -7.01 -15.00 -2.46
CA TYR A 37 -6.92 -15.79 -1.25
C TYR A 37 -8.23 -15.70 -0.46
N SER A 38 -8.91 -16.83 -0.27
CA SER A 38 -10.10 -16.94 0.57
C SER A 38 -9.81 -17.59 1.93
N LYS A 39 -10.74 -17.47 2.88
CA LYS A 39 -10.68 -18.11 4.22
C LYS A 39 -9.47 -17.68 5.07
N MET A 40 -8.80 -16.58 4.73
CA MET A 40 -7.79 -15.97 5.60
C MET A 40 -8.47 -15.49 6.88
N LYS A 41 -8.12 -16.10 8.01
CA LYS A 41 -8.58 -15.68 9.34
C LYS A 41 -7.44 -14.93 10.01
N PHE A 42 -7.42 -13.61 9.85
CA PHE A 42 -6.43 -12.77 10.51
C PHE A 42 -7.06 -11.47 10.98
N GLY A 43 -6.94 -11.17 12.29
CA GLY A 43 -7.52 -9.97 12.89
C GLY A 43 -9.05 -10.03 12.89
N GLY A 44 -9.65 -10.07 14.08
CA GLY A 44 -11.12 -10.01 14.21
C GLY A 44 -11.62 -8.58 14.43
N ASN A 45 -10.73 -7.59 14.40
CA ASN A 45 -10.96 -6.23 14.88
C ASN A 45 -10.07 -5.21 14.15
N HIS A 46 -10.47 -3.94 14.23
CA HIS A 46 -9.79 -2.81 13.58
C HIS A 46 -8.29 -2.70 13.91
N GLU A 47 -7.88 -3.14 15.10
CA GLU A 47 -6.48 -3.11 15.55
C GLU A 47 -5.59 -4.19 14.93
N ASN A 48 -6.16 -5.23 14.31
CA ASN A 48 -5.38 -6.34 13.78
C ASN A 48 -5.62 -6.59 12.30
N ASP A 49 -6.70 -6.08 11.70
CA ASP A 49 -6.99 -6.27 10.28
C ASP A 49 -5.84 -5.75 9.38
N HIS A 50 -5.15 -4.69 9.80
CA HIS A 50 -4.01 -4.11 9.08
C HIS A 50 -2.74 -4.98 9.12
N LYS A 51 -2.67 -6.00 9.98
CA LYS A 51 -1.56 -6.96 10.05
C LYS A 51 -1.75 -8.17 9.12
N CYS A 52 -2.77 -8.20 8.26
CA CYS A 52 -3.07 -9.35 7.41
C CYS A 52 -1.88 -9.86 6.56
N PHE A 53 -0.95 -8.99 6.17
CA PHE A 53 0.23 -9.33 5.36
C PHE A 53 1.49 -9.71 6.17
N VAL A 54 1.49 -9.56 7.49
CA VAL A 54 2.56 -10.05 8.39
C VAL A 54 2.07 -11.19 9.30
N GLY A 55 0.78 -11.20 9.58
CA GLY A 55 0.17 -12.03 10.59
C GLY A 55 0.62 -11.60 11.99
N ASN A 56 1.32 -12.49 12.69
CA ASN A 56 1.85 -12.22 14.01
C ASN A 56 3.30 -11.71 13.93
N THR A 57 3.52 -10.43 14.25
CA THR A 57 4.84 -9.80 14.25
C THR A 57 5.83 -10.40 15.27
N THR A 58 5.34 -11.21 16.21
CA THR A 58 6.17 -11.97 17.18
C THR A 58 6.76 -13.23 16.55
N THR A 59 6.07 -13.86 15.60
CA THR A 59 6.58 -15.05 14.89
C THR A 59 7.18 -14.69 13.54
N ASN A 60 6.66 -13.65 12.88
CA ASN A 60 7.09 -13.18 11.58
C ASN A 60 7.67 -11.77 11.70
N PRO A 61 8.97 -11.56 11.42
CA PRO A 61 9.55 -10.23 11.50
C PRO A 61 9.11 -9.31 10.36
N ASP A 62 8.79 -9.87 9.19
CA ASP A 62 8.59 -9.10 7.96
C ASP A 62 7.22 -9.38 7.34
N SER A 63 6.59 -8.33 6.80
CA SER A 63 5.38 -8.45 5.99
C SER A 63 5.71 -8.95 4.57
N LEU A 64 4.70 -9.46 3.87
CA LEU A 64 4.84 -10.01 2.52
C LEU A 64 5.54 -9.05 1.55
N ASP A 65 5.21 -7.76 1.56
CA ASP A 65 5.86 -6.78 0.69
C ASP A 65 7.35 -6.62 1.01
N GLN A 66 7.75 -6.76 2.28
CA GLN A 66 9.16 -6.68 2.66
C GLN A 66 9.94 -7.92 2.25
N LEU A 67 9.33 -9.10 2.42
CA LEU A 67 9.88 -10.36 1.93
C LEU A 67 10.08 -10.34 0.41
N VAL A 68 9.11 -9.82 -0.35
CA VAL A 68 9.26 -9.66 -1.81
C VAL A 68 10.33 -8.61 -2.14
N ALA A 69 10.37 -7.49 -1.42
CA ALA A 69 11.34 -6.43 -1.63
C ALA A 69 12.79 -6.87 -1.37
N ASP A 70 13.03 -7.83 -0.47
CA ASP A 70 14.37 -8.42 -0.29
C ASP A 70 14.87 -9.11 -1.58
N HIS A 71 13.96 -9.70 -2.35
CA HIS A 71 14.31 -10.44 -3.57
C HIS A 71 14.44 -9.54 -4.80
N VAL A 72 13.56 -8.54 -4.97
CA VAL A 72 13.51 -7.74 -6.22
C VAL A 72 13.68 -6.25 -6.00
N GLY A 73 13.54 -5.77 -4.77
CA GLY A 73 13.55 -4.34 -4.47
C GLY A 73 14.89 -3.67 -4.80
N HIS A 74 16.00 -4.39 -4.69
CA HIS A 74 17.34 -3.89 -5.05
C HIS A 74 17.49 -3.56 -6.55
N LEU A 75 16.59 -4.07 -7.41
CA LEU A 75 16.64 -3.89 -8.86
C LEU A 75 16.06 -2.54 -9.35
N THR A 76 15.38 -1.79 -8.49
CA THR A 76 14.65 -0.55 -8.84
C THR A 76 14.95 0.58 -7.86
N ARG A 77 14.95 1.86 -8.25
CA ARG A 77 15.34 2.99 -7.36
C ARG A 77 14.70 2.95 -5.97
N VAL A 78 13.39 2.78 -5.90
CA VAL A 78 12.63 2.68 -4.66
C VAL A 78 12.44 1.20 -4.35
N ARG A 79 12.95 0.73 -3.19
CA ARG A 79 12.91 -0.70 -2.83
C ARG A 79 11.50 -1.26 -2.79
N ASN A 80 10.62 -0.58 -2.08
CA ASN A 80 9.18 -0.84 -2.07
C ASN A 80 8.45 0.41 -1.57
N VAL A 81 7.14 0.43 -1.75
CA VAL A 81 6.28 1.50 -1.22
C VAL A 81 5.19 0.90 -0.35
N ALA A 82 5.14 1.33 0.91
CA ALA A 82 3.96 1.16 1.75
C ALA A 82 3.13 2.44 1.67
N THR A 83 1.89 2.34 1.22
CA THR A 83 1.00 3.50 1.03
C THR A 83 -0.38 3.21 1.58
N PHE A 84 -0.99 4.24 2.17
CA PHE A 84 -2.29 4.15 2.80
C PHE A 84 -3.12 5.38 2.44
N ILE A 85 -4.21 5.19 1.73
CA ILE A 85 -5.09 6.30 1.35
C ILE A 85 -6.40 6.22 2.15
N SER A 86 -6.45 6.94 3.28
CA SER A 86 -7.70 7.20 4.00
C SER A 86 -7.58 8.34 5.02
N HIS A 87 -8.73 8.76 5.57
CA HIS A 87 -8.82 9.55 6.79
C HIS A 87 -9.30 8.67 7.94
N ALA A 88 -8.65 8.81 9.09
CA ALA A 88 -8.85 8.08 10.34
C ALA A 88 -8.14 6.73 10.41
N HIS A 89 -6.93 6.77 10.97
CA HIS A 89 -6.45 6.00 12.12
C HIS A 89 -4.92 5.98 12.04
N HIS A 90 -4.26 6.83 12.84
CA HIS A 90 -2.79 6.97 12.86
C HIS A 90 -2.05 5.70 13.30
N HIS A 91 -2.78 4.63 13.67
CA HIS A 91 -2.27 3.34 14.10
C HIS A 91 -2.29 2.28 13.00
N ILE A 92 -2.82 2.57 11.80
CA ILE A 92 -2.86 1.60 10.71
C ILE A 92 -1.48 1.51 10.06
N VAL A 93 -0.86 0.34 10.20
CA VAL A 93 0.39 -0.04 9.55
C VAL A 93 0.08 -1.29 8.75
N SER A 94 0.44 -1.37 7.47
CA SER A 94 0.25 -2.61 6.69
C SER A 94 1.54 -3.33 6.33
N SER A 95 2.69 -2.74 6.70
CA SER A 95 4.03 -3.22 6.36
C SER A 95 4.92 -3.23 7.60
N TRP A 96 5.66 -4.32 7.81
CA TRP A 96 6.58 -4.50 8.92
C TRP A 96 7.91 -5.00 8.39
N ARG A 97 8.99 -4.40 8.87
CA ARG A 97 10.35 -4.79 8.55
C ARG A 97 11.11 -4.99 9.85
N ASN A 98 11.72 -6.14 10.08
CA ASN A 98 12.41 -6.49 11.32
C ASN A 98 11.56 -6.24 12.57
N ARG A 99 10.26 -6.61 12.52
CA ARG A 99 9.25 -6.43 13.58
C ARG A 99 8.86 -4.97 13.84
N LEU A 100 9.48 -4.02 13.16
CA LEU A 100 9.17 -2.61 13.28
C LEU A 100 8.14 -2.20 12.22
N PRO A 101 7.14 -1.38 12.60
CA PRO A 101 6.18 -0.86 11.64
C PRO A 101 6.87 0.05 10.62
N VAL A 102 6.53 -0.12 9.34
CA VAL A 102 6.92 0.82 8.28
C VAL A 102 5.80 1.82 8.09
N SER A 103 6.09 3.09 8.35
CA SER A 103 5.11 4.18 8.21
C SER A 103 4.63 4.30 6.76
N PRO A 104 3.33 4.19 6.49
CA PRO A 104 2.82 4.31 5.13
C PRO A 104 2.83 5.77 4.66
N ILE A 105 3.03 5.98 3.36
CA ILE A 105 2.83 7.27 2.72
C ILE A 105 1.32 7.52 2.62
N GLN A 106 0.82 8.59 3.25
CA GLN A 106 -0.61 8.88 3.32
C GLN A 106 -1.08 9.98 2.36
N SER A 107 -0.14 10.81 1.88
CA SER A 107 -0.42 11.91 0.97
C SER A 107 -0.10 11.50 -0.45
N THR A 108 -1.06 11.66 -1.37
CA THR A 108 -0.83 11.46 -2.81
C THR A 108 0.26 12.39 -3.33
N ARG A 109 0.40 13.60 -2.78
CA ARG A 109 1.50 14.51 -3.11
C ARG A 109 2.86 13.94 -2.70
N VAL A 110 2.98 13.44 -1.46
CA VAL A 110 4.24 12.85 -0.97
C VAL A 110 4.56 11.55 -1.71
N LEU A 111 3.55 10.76 -2.05
CA LEU A 111 3.69 9.56 -2.87
C LEU A 111 4.26 9.91 -4.25
N PHE A 112 3.67 10.92 -4.90
CA PHE A 112 4.16 11.42 -6.18
C PHE A 112 5.60 11.92 -6.09
N GLU A 113 5.94 12.68 -5.05
CA GLU A 113 7.30 13.18 -4.89
C GLU A 113 8.31 12.05 -4.65
N THR A 114 7.95 11.06 -3.84
CA THR A 114 8.79 9.89 -3.57
C THR A 114 9.06 9.08 -4.85
N LEU A 115 8.03 8.92 -5.68
CA LEU A 115 8.10 8.12 -6.89
C LEU A 115 8.69 8.88 -8.08
N PHE A 116 8.39 10.16 -8.26
CA PHE A 116 8.61 10.87 -9.52
C PHE A 116 9.25 12.25 -9.40
N ALA A 117 9.50 12.77 -8.19
CA ALA A 117 10.12 14.09 -8.08
C ALA A 117 11.49 14.11 -8.78
N LYS A 118 11.70 15.19 -9.52
CA LYS A 118 12.95 15.53 -10.16
C LYS A 118 13.38 16.90 -9.67
N THR A 119 14.65 17.01 -9.36
CA THR A 119 15.32 18.28 -9.07
C THR A 119 16.60 18.33 -9.90
N ASP A 120 17.31 19.45 -9.89
CA ASP A 120 18.60 19.51 -10.56
C ASP A 120 19.61 18.59 -9.85
N ARG A 121 20.54 18.01 -10.62
CA ARG A 121 21.51 17.04 -10.10
C ARG A 121 22.28 17.56 -8.87
N LYS A 122 22.65 18.84 -8.88
CA LYS A 122 23.44 19.43 -7.79
C LYS A 122 22.63 19.49 -6.50
N THR A 123 21.35 19.83 -6.57
CA THR A 123 20.43 19.77 -5.43
C THR A 123 20.25 18.35 -4.93
N GLU A 124 20.08 17.37 -5.82
CA GLU A 124 19.91 15.97 -5.43
C GLU A 124 21.16 15.40 -4.73
N GLU A 125 22.34 15.65 -5.30
CA GLU A 125 23.63 15.26 -4.69
C GLU A 125 23.80 15.88 -3.30
N ARG A 126 23.44 17.14 -3.13
CA ARG A 126 23.47 17.82 -1.82
C ARG A 126 22.50 17.16 -0.82
N LEU A 127 21.29 16.81 -1.25
CA LEU A 127 20.31 16.15 -0.39
C LEU A 127 20.78 14.76 0.05
N LEU A 128 21.37 13.98 -0.86
CA LEU A 128 21.93 12.66 -0.54
C LEU A 128 23.15 12.78 0.38
N ALA A 129 24.03 13.75 0.15
CA ALA A 129 25.17 14.02 1.04
C ALA A 129 24.72 14.42 2.45
N ASN A 130 23.66 15.24 2.57
CA ASN A 130 23.07 15.58 3.86
C ASN A 130 22.46 14.35 4.55
N LYS A 131 21.72 13.51 3.82
CA LYS A 131 21.18 12.25 4.37
C LYS A 131 22.29 11.34 4.87
N LYS A 132 23.41 11.25 4.13
CA LYS A 132 24.59 10.49 4.56
C LYS A 132 25.14 11.00 5.89
N SER A 133 25.38 12.31 5.98
CA SER A 133 25.90 12.94 7.21
C SER A 133 25.01 12.69 8.42
N VAL A 134 23.69 12.78 8.25
CA VAL A 134 22.72 12.47 9.32
C VAL A 134 22.78 10.99 9.74
N LEU A 135 22.90 10.07 8.77
CA LEU A 135 23.02 8.64 9.08
C LEU A 135 24.35 8.31 9.79
N ASP A 136 25.46 8.90 9.34
CA ASP A 136 26.77 8.74 9.95
C ASP A 136 26.76 9.22 11.41
N GLY A 137 26.22 10.42 11.68
CA GLY A 137 26.06 10.94 13.04
C GLY A 137 25.14 10.08 13.91
N SER A 138 24.00 9.64 13.37
CA SER A 138 23.08 8.74 14.10
C SER A 138 23.74 7.41 14.46
N LEU A 139 24.59 6.87 13.58
CA LEU A 139 25.33 5.63 13.79
C LEU A 139 26.40 5.79 14.87
N GLU A 140 27.12 6.91 14.89
CA GLU A 140 28.09 7.23 15.94
C GLU A 140 27.44 7.36 17.31
N GLU A 141 26.32 8.09 17.40
CA GLU A 141 25.54 8.24 18.63
C GLU A 141 25.02 6.88 19.13
N ALA A 142 24.45 6.07 18.23
CA ALA A 142 23.98 4.73 18.56
C ALA A 142 25.11 3.85 19.12
N LYS A 143 26.32 3.90 18.52
CA LYS A 143 27.50 3.14 18.99
C LYS A 143 27.95 3.57 20.37
N SER A 144 28.01 4.89 20.61
CA SER A 144 28.34 5.45 21.92
C SER A 144 27.34 5.01 22.99
N LEU A 145 26.05 5.01 22.67
CA LEU A 145 24.99 4.59 23.58
C LEU A 145 25.05 3.08 23.87
N MET A 146 25.32 2.25 22.84
CA MET A 146 25.45 0.79 22.98
C MET A 146 26.53 0.38 23.99
N ALA A 147 27.60 1.17 24.11
CA ALA A 147 28.66 0.94 25.09
C ALA A 147 28.25 1.28 26.54
N ARG A 148 27.19 2.07 26.73
CA ARG A 148 26.76 2.60 28.03
C ARG A 148 25.52 1.91 28.60
N VAL A 149 24.70 1.30 27.76
CA VAL A 149 23.44 0.68 28.20
C VAL A 149 23.59 -0.81 28.54
N SER A 150 22.63 -1.35 29.29
CA SER A 150 22.64 -2.75 29.75
C SER A 150 21.50 -3.57 29.13
N GLY A 151 21.69 -4.89 29.03
CA GLY A 151 20.65 -5.90 28.73
C GLY A 151 19.54 -5.48 27.77
N ARG A 152 18.37 -5.11 28.34
CA ARG A 152 17.15 -4.81 27.58
C ARG A 152 17.30 -3.63 26.61
N ASP A 153 18.07 -2.61 26.99
CA ASP A 153 18.29 -1.43 26.15
C ASP A 153 19.23 -1.76 24.98
N LYS A 154 20.14 -2.72 25.15
CA LYS A 154 20.98 -3.24 24.05
C LYS A 154 20.14 -3.85 22.95
N GLN A 155 19.12 -4.65 23.30
CA GLN A 155 18.22 -5.25 22.31
C GLN A 155 17.45 -4.17 21.51
N ARG A 156 16.99 -3.10 22.17
CA ARG A 156 16.33 -1.98 21.48
C ARG A 156 17.29 -1.21 20.56
N LEU A 157 18.54 -1.05 20.98
CA LEU A 157 19.55 -0.44 20.11
C LEU A 157 19.90 -1.34 18.92
N GLU A 158 19.91 -2.66 19.07
CA GLU A 158 20.11 -3.58 17.95
C GLU A 158 19.00 -3.44 16.88
N GLU A 159 17.74 -3.30 17.31
CA GLU A 159 16.61 -2.98 16.42
C GLU A 159 16.84 -1.64 15.70
N TYR A 160 17.31 -0.62 16.42
CA TYR A 160 17.63 0.69 15.84
C TYR A 160 18.80 0.63 14.85
N PHE A 161 19.87 -0.11 15.16
CA PHE A 161 20.99 -0.33 14.24
C PHE A 161 20.57 -1.04 12.96
N ALA A 162 19.66 -2.02 13.06
CA ALA A 162 19.11 -2.68 11.88
C ALA A 162 18.37 -1.67 10.97
N ALA A 163 17.59 -0.75 11.56
CA ALA A 163 16.90 0.31 10.82
C ALA A 163 17.87 1.34 10.19
N LEU A 164 18.97 1.68 10.87
CA LEU A 164 20.01 2.56 10.33
C LEU A 164 20.73 1.92 9.14
N ARG A 165 21.15 0.65 9.25
CA ARG A 165 21.79 -0.09 8.15
C ARG A 165 20.89 -0.17 6.92
N GLU A 166 19.59 -0.33 7.14
CA GLU A 166 18.62 -0.35 6.06
C GLU A 166 18.49 1.03 5.39
N SER A 167 18.47 2.11 6.18
CA SER A 167 18.46 3.47 5.64
C SER A 167 19.73 3.78 4.82
N GLU A 168 20.87 3.25 5.24
CA GLU A 168 22.14 3.34 4.50
C GLU A 168 22.08 2.60 3.15
N LYS A 169 21.48 1.40 3.11
CA LYS A 169 21.28 0.66 1.85
C LYS A 169 20.41 1.45 0.88
N GLU A 170 19.29 2.02 1.34
CA GLU A 170 18.41 2.85 0.51
C GLU A 170 19.10 4.15 0.04
N LEU A 171 19.98 4.73 0.86
CA LEU A 171 20.79 5.87 0.49
C LEU A 171 21.80 5.51 -0.61
N ASN A 172 22.60 4.45 -0.43
CA ASN A 172 23.59 4.02 -1.41
C ASN A 172 22.95 3.73 -2.76
N LYS A 173 21.78 3.09 -2.74
CA LYS A 173 20.97 2.88 -3.91
C LYS A 173 20.48 4.18 -4.54
N SER A 174 20.00 5.14 -3.75
CA SER A 174 19.62 6.45 -4.28
C SER A 174 20.80 7.15 -4.98
N ILE A 175 22.03 6.96 -4.47
CA ILE A 175 23.27 7.45 -5.10
C ILE A 175 23.55 6.73 -6.43
N GLU A 176 23.44 5.39 -6.48
CA GLU A 176 23.61 4.62 -7.72
C GLU A 176 22.64 5.06 -8.83
N TRP A 177 21.43 5.46 -8.44
CA TRP A 177 20.37 5.89 -9.36
C TRP A 177 20.43 7.37 -9.74
N LEU A 178 21.43 8.14 -9.28
CA LEU A 178 21.65 9.53 -9.71
C LEU A 178 21.93 9.65 -11.20
N ASN A 179 22.68 8.70 -11.76
CA ASN A 179 23.13 8.74 -13.15
C ASN A 179 22.13 8.12 -14.13
N ARG A 180 21.00 7.59 -13.64
CA ARG A 180 19.96 7.00 -14.48
C ARG A 180 18.95 8.07 -14.91
N SER A 181 18.57 8.03 -16.18
CA SER A 181 17.55 8.96 -16.70
C SER A 181 16.22 8.74 -15.97
N ARG A 182 15.54 9.84 -15.66
CA ARG A 182 14.20 9.85 -15.05
C ARG A 182 13.21 10.37 -16.06
N GLN A 183 12.08 9.69 -16.14
CA GLN A 183 10.94 10.15 -16.92
C GLN A 183 10.30 11.34 -16.21
N ASP A 184 9.94 12.36 -16.98
CA ASP A 184 9.10 13.45 -16.47
C ASP A 184 7.66 12.94 -16.45
N VAL A 185 7.11 12.76 -15.25
CA VAL A 185 5.79 12.19 -15.03
C VAL A 185 4.88 13.30 -14.53
N GLU A 186 3.77 13.52 -15.21
CA GLU A 186 2.75 14.46 -14.75
C GLU A 186 1.98 13.90 -13.54
N PHE A 187 1.54 14.80 -12.66
CA PHE A 187 0.70 14.41 -11.54
C PHE A 187 -0.59 13.77 -12.07
N PRO A 188 -0.92 12.55 -11.66
CA PRO A 188 -2.02 11.81 -12.27
C PRO A 188 -3.38 12.35 -11.85
N VAL A 189 -4.35 12.09 -12.71
CA VAL A 189 -5.78 12.32 -12.46
C VAL A 189 -6.44 10.98 -12.16
N ALA A 190 -7.48 10.99 -11.33
CA ALA A 190 -8.25 9.78 -11.06
C ALA A 190 -8.85 9.24 -12.37
N PRO A 191 -8.74 7.93 -12.65
CA PRO A 191 -9.36 7.34 -13.83
C PRO A 191 -10.89 7.43 -13.71
N SER A 192 -11.53 7.76 -14.83
CA SER A 192 -12.97 7.55 -14.98
C SER A 192 -13.21 6.08 -15.30
N PHE A 193 -14.30 5.51 -14.79
CA PHE A 193 -14.74 4.16 -15.09
C PHE A 193 -16.25 4.09 -15.07
N GLU A 194 -16.79 3.13 -15.82
CA GLU A 194 -18.19 2.76 -15.79
C GLU A 194 -18.31 1.34 -15.24
N ASN A 195 -19.38 1.08 -14.49
CA ASN A 195 -19.80 -0.26 -14.13
C ASN A 195 -21.33 -0.30 -13.98
N GLU A 196 -21.89 -1.51 -14.04
CA GLU A 196 -23.34 -1.74 -13.99
C GLU A 196 -23.99 -1.45 -12.62
N PHE A 197 -23.19 -1.37 -11.55
CA PHE A 197 -23.67 -1.13 -10.19
C PHE A 197 -23.87 0.37 -9.89
N LEU A 198 -23.17 1.25 -10.61
CA LEU A 198 -23.28 2.71 -10.50
C LEU A 198 -24.26 3.28 -11.55
N ALA A 199 -25.48 2.74 -11.56
CA ALA A 199 -26.46 2.97 -12.61
C ALA A 199 -27.10 4.37 -12.60
N THR A 200 -27.18 5.02 -11.44
CA THR A 200 -27.84 6.34 -11.31
C THR A 200 -26.84 7.49 -11.24
N ASP A 201 -27.27 8.71 -11.58
CA ASP A 201 -26.45 9.91 -11.39
C ASP A 201 -26.09 10.14 -9.92
N VAL A 202 -26.95 9.72 -8.99
CA VAL A 202 -26.68 9.75 -7.55
C VAL A 202 -25.53 8.81 -7.18
N ASP A 203 -25.50 7.60 -7.75
CA ASP A 203 -24.40 6.65 -7.54
C ASP A 203 -23.10 7.20 -8.12
N LYS A 204 -23.14 7.70 -9.36
CA LYS A 204 -21.96 8.30 -10.01
C LYS A 204 -21.42 9.47 -9.19
N GLN A 205 -22.28 10.38 -8.74
CA GLN A 205 -21.87 11.48 -7.87
C GLN A 205 -21.28 10.96 -6.55
N ARG A 206 -21.93 9.98 -5.91
CA ARG A 206 -21.48 9.45 -4.63
C ARG A 206 -20.12 8.78 -4.69
N PHE A 207 -19.82 8.06 -5.77
CA PHE A 207 -18.61 7.24 -5.88
C PHE A 207 -17.52 7.89 -6.72
N LEU A 208 -17.84 8.42 -7.90
CA LEU A 208 -16.84 8.96 -8.83
C LEU A 208 -16.31 10.34 -8.41
N THR A 209 -17.13 11.15 -7.73
CA THR A 209 -16.68 12.45 -7.20
C THR A 209 -16.27 12.39 -5.73
N ASN A 210 -16.25 11.21 -5.11
CA ASN A 210 -15.81 11.05 -3.74
C ASN A 210 -14.30 11.37 -3.63
N PRO A 211 -13.88 12.30 -2.75
CA PRO A 211 -12.47 12.64 -2.61
C PRO A 211 -11.56 11.45 -2.30
N ARG A 212 -12.04 10.47 -1.51
CA ARG A 212 -11.25 9.27 -1.17
C ARG A 212 -11.14 8.33 -2.37
N GLN A 213 -12.20 8.18 -3.16
CA GLN A 213 -12.14 7.38 -4.38
C GLN A 213 -11.21 8.01 -5.42
N ILE A 214 -11.26 9.34 -5.56
CA ILE A 214 -10.34 10.10 -6.41
C ILE A 214 -8.88 9.88 -5.96
N GLN A 215 -8.59 10.00 -4.66
CA GLN A 215 -7.24 9.76 -4.13
C GLN A 215 -6.77 8.32 -4.37
N ARG A 216 -7.65 7.31 -4.24
CA ARG A 216 -7.32 5.91 -4.58
C ARG A 216 -6.97 5.77 -6.06
N GLY A 217 -7.82 6.30 -6.93
CA GLY A 217 -7.60 6.23 -8.37
C GLY A 217 -6.29 6.89 -8.80
N ILE A 218 -5.99 8.05 -8.21
CA ILE A 218 -4.71 8.74 -8.33
C ILE A 218 -3.54 7.86 -7.88
N ALA A 219 -3.65 7.20 -6.73
CA ALA A 219 -2.61 6.31 -6.21
C ALA A 219 -2.40 5.07 -7.11
N PHE A 220 -3.48 4.44 -7.60
CA PHE A 220 -3.38 3.32 -8.56
C PHE A 220 -2.66 3.74 -9.85
N ASP A 221 -2.94 4.94 -10.38
CA ASP A 221 -2.23 5.44 -11.56
C ASP A 221 -0.75 5.71 -11.28
N MET A 222 -0.41 6.24 -10.09
CA MET A 222 1.00 6.35 -9.66
C MET A 222 1.68 4.99 -9.55
N ILE A 223 1.00 3.98 -8.99
CA ILE A 223 1.54 2.62 -8.85
C ILE A 223 1.80 2.02 -10.24
N TYR A 224 0.83 2.15 -11.15
CA TYR A 224 0.99 1.74 -12.55
C TYR A 224 2.22 2.38 -13.18
N LYS A 225 2.33 3.72 -13.11
CA LYS A 225 3.48 4.46 -13.66
C LYS A 225 4.80 4.06 -13.00
N ALA A 226 4.78 3.78 -11.70
CA ALA A 226 5.97 3.34 -10.98
C ALA A 226 6.45 1.96 -11.46
N PHE A 227 5.52 1.06 -11.79
CA PHE A 227 5.84 -0.24 -12.38
C PHE A 227 6.31 -0.08 -13.83
N LYS A 228 5.58 0.70 -14.64
CA LYS A 228 5.90 0.97 -16.05
C LYS A 228 7.29 1.58 -16.24
N PHE A 229 7.67 2.53 -15.37
CA PHE A 229 8.97 3.22 -15.43
C PHE A 229 10.04 2.57 -14.54
N ASP A 230 9.79 1.36 -14.03
CA ASP A 230 10.69 0.58 -13.19
C ASP A 230 11.26 1.37 -11.98
N VAL A 231 10.42 2.25 -11.42
CA VAL A 231 10.74 3.03 -10.21
C VAL A 231 10.73 2.14 -8.98
N THR A 232 9.73 1.25 -8.90
CA THR A 232 9.63 0.19 -7.91
C THR A 232 8.90 -1.01 -8.52
N ARG A 233 9.12 -2.21 -7.98
CA ARG A 233 8.39 -3.43 -8.36
C ARG A 233 7.47 -3.95 -7.26
N VAL A 234 7.46 -3.28 -6.10
CA VAL A 234 6.77 -3.78 -4.90
C VAL A 234 6.00 -2.65 -4.23
N VAL A 235 4.69 -2.82 -4.12
CA VAL A 235 3.81 -1.87 -3.44
C VAL A 235 2.88 -2.63 -2.50
N ASN A 236 2.82 -2.18 -1.25
CA ASN A 236 1.79 -2.54 -0.29
C ASN A 236 0.80 -1.37 -0.21
N PHE A 237 -0.36 -1.55 -0.82
CA PHE A 237 -1.43 -0.57 -0.85
C PHE A 237 -2.54 -0.99 0.11
N TYR A 238 -2.72 -0.24 1.19
CA TYR A 238 -3.83 -0.43 2.12
C TYR A 238 -4.87 0.67 1.94
N MET A 239 -6.15 0.32 2.09
CA MET A 239 -7.26 1.27 2.06
C MET A 239 -8.30 0.88 3.11
N THR A 240 -8.95 1.86 3.74
CA THR A 240 -10.14 1.62 4.57
C THR A 240 -11.41 1.96 3.80
N GLY A 241 -12.54 2.12 4.48
CA GLY A 241 -13.80 2.49 3.86
C GLY A 241 -13.81 3.87 3.19
N LEU A 242 -14.70 4.03 2.21
CA LEU A 242 -14.88 5.30 1.48
C LEU A 242 -15.43 6.41 2.36
N ASP A 243 -16.26 6.09 3.36
CA ASP A 243 -16.88 7.05 4.28
C ASP A 243 -17.41 6.33 5.53
N ASN A 244 -18.07 7.08 6.42
CA ASN A 244 -18.69 6.53 7.62
C ASN A 244 -19.89 5.61 7.29
N ASP A 245 -20.60 5.89 6.20
CA ASP A 245 -21.76 5.09 5.81
C ASP A 245 -21.32 3.70 5.32
N HIS A 246 -20.22 3.59 4.59
CA HIS A 246 -19.59 2.32 4.25
C HIS A 246 -19.31 1.48 5.50
N HIS A 247 -18.72 2.09 6.53
CA HIS A 247 -18.43 1.40 7.79
C HIS A 247 -19.70 0.87 8.44
N LEU A 248 -20.73 1.70 8.62
CA LEU A 248 -22.02 1.28 9.17
C LEU A 248 -22.69 0.20 8.31
N THR A 249 -22.64 0.34 6.99
CA THR A 249 -23.18 -0.61 6.02
C THR A 249 -22.55 -1.99 6.23
N THR A 250 -21.23 -2.08 6.44
CA THR A 250 -20.55 -3.38 6.67
C THR A 250 -21.07 -4.13 7.90
N HIS A 251 -21.57 -3.45 8.93
CA HIS A 251 -22.17 -4.08 10.11
C HIS A 251 -23.63 -4.55 9.90
N ASN A 252 -24.31 -4.00 8.89
CA ASN A 252 -25.74 -4.22 8.64
C ASN A 252 -26.01 -5.20 7.50
N VAL A 253 -24.99 -5.61 6.75
CA VAL A 253 -25.08 -6.61 5.67
C VAL A 253 -25.89 -7.85 6.03
N PRO A 254 -25.65 -8.56 7.17
CA PRO A 254 -26.40 -9.78 7.48
C PRO A 254 -27.87 -9.52 7.83
N LYS A 255 -28.26 -8.25 7.97
CA LYS A 255 -29.54 -7.81 8.50
C LYS A 255 -30.40 -7.09 7.45
N SER A 256 -29.84 -6.74 6.29
CA SER A 256 -30.52 -5.89 5.31
C SER A 256 -30.02 -6.13 3.88
N GLU A 257 -30.97 -6.41 2.98
CA GLU A 257 -30.72 -6.51 1.54
C GLU A 257 -30.34 -5.15 0.93
N GLU A 258 -30.85 -4.04 1.48
CA GLU A 258 -30.45 -2.69 1.10
C GLU A 258 -28.99 -2.43 1.48
N ALA A 259 -28.57 -2.83 2.69
CA ALA A 259 -27.17 -2.73 3.10
C ALA A 259 -26.27 -3.60 2.20
N ARG A 260 -26.76 -4.78 1.81
CA ARG A 260 -26.07 -5.65 0.84
C ARG A 260 -25.91 -4.94 -0.52
N THR A 261 -26.97 -4.35 -1.04
CA THR A 261 -26.95 -3.63 -2.32
C THR A 261 -26.01 -2.42 -2.27
N SER A 262 -26.02 -1.68 -1.15
CA SER A 262 -25.12 -0.54 -0.92
C SER A 262 -23.65 -0.98 -0.89
N LEU A 263 -23.31 -2.03 -0.13
CA LEU A 263 -21.92 -2.52 -0.06
C LEU A 263 -21.44 -3.09 -1.39
N THR A 264 -22.30 -3.75 -2.19
CA THR A 264 -21.97 -4.16 -3.56
C THR A 264 -21.46 -2.99 -4.41
N LYS A 265 -22.05 -1.79 -4.27
CA LYS A 265 -21.59 -0.58 -4.98
C LYS A 265 -20.23 -0.09 -4.48
N TYR A 266 -19.97 -0.17 -3.17
CA TYR A 266 -18.66 0.16 -2.59
C TYR A 266 -17.55 -0.77 -3.09
N ASP A 267 -17.83 -2.08 -3.09
CA ASP A 267 -16.88 -3.10 -3.52
C ASP A 267 -16.62 -3.01 -5.02
N SER A 268 -17.68 -2.91 -5.84
CA SER A 268 -17.55 -2.79 -7.30
C SER A 268 -16.81 -1.51 -7.72
N SER A 269 -17.00 -0.41 -7.01
CA SER A 269 -16.24 0.84 -7.21
C SER A 269 -14.74 0.64 -6.95
N SER A 270 -14.38 -0.09 -5.90
CA SER A 270 -12.98 -0.41 -5.58
C SER A 270 -12.37 -1.37 -6.62
N PHE A 271 -13.11 -2.40 -7.02
CA PHE A 271 -12.70 -3.36 -8.03
C PHE A 271 -12.60 -2.77 -9.44
N SER A 272 -13.40 -1.75 -9.75
CA SER A 272 -13.30 -1.03 -11.04
C SER A 272 -11.98 -0.26 -11.16
N LEU A 273 -11.48 0.35 -10.08
CA LEU A 273 -10.15 0.96 -10.06
C LEU A 273 -9.05 -0.09 -10.26
N MET A 274 -9.17 -1.24 -9.61
CA MET A 274 -8.20 -2.32 -9.73
C MET A 274 -8.23 -2.95 -11.14
N ALA A 275 -9.40 -3.09 -11.75
CA ALA A 275 -9.54 -3.51 -13.14
C ALA A 275 -8.88 -2.51 -14.11
N ASN A 276 -9.11 -1.20 -13.93
CA ASN A 276 -8.41 -0.18 -14.72
C ASN A 276 -6.88 -0.27 -14.58
N PHE A 277 -6.40 -0.58 -13.38
CA PHE A 277 -4.97 -0.82 -13.14
C PHE A 277 -4.44 -2.03 -13.91
N TYR A 278 -5.13 -3.17 -13.87
CA TYR A 278 -4.72 -4.36 -14.62
C TYR A 278 -4.74 -4.13 -16.13
N GLU A 279 -5.78 -3.48 -16.65
CA GLU A 279 -5.89 -3.12 -18.08
C GLU A 279 -4.71 -2.27 -18.56
N LYS A 280 -4.17 -1.40 -17.70
CA LYS A 280 -3.00 -0.59 -18.04
C LYS A 280 -1.70 -1.38 -18.03
N LEU A 281 -1.63 -2.49 -17.29
CA LEU A 281 -0.44 -3.34 -17.14
C LEU A 281 -0.32 -4.41 -18.23
N SER A 282 -1.45 -4.90 -18.76
CA SER A 282 -1.51 -5.82 -19.90
C SER A 282 -1.08 -5.16 -21.21
#